data_AF-A0AAE3HEV7-F1
#
_entry.id   AF-A0AAE3HEV7-F1
#
_cell.length_a   1.000
_cell.length_b   1.000
_cell.length_c   1.000
_cell.angle_alpha   90.00
_cell.angle_beta   90.00
_cell.angle_gamma   90.00
#
_symmetry.space_group_name_H-M   'P 1'
#
loop_
_entity.id
_entity.type
_entity.pdbx_description
1 polymer ?
#
loop_
_entity_poly.entity_id
_entity_poly.type
_entity_poly.pdbx_seq_one_letter_code
_entity_poly.pdbx_strand_id
1 'polypeptide(L)'
;ITNLNPTDKRLSIAILKVYLKRWKIEEYFRFKKQQFDFENIRVRSLNSISTINLLLSITIGFIGMLSQKRKESILVMFILKISKRIYDIPKFNYYALSDGIYTILQKTKTGIKNFIKPIFRNKGSQQLLIANAFL
;
A
#
# COMPACT_ATOMS: atom_id res chain seq x y z
N ILE A 1 -21.40 6.55 -26.23
CA ILE A 1 -22.43 7.46 -25.69
C ILE A 1 -21.79 8.27 -24.57
N THR A 2 -21.71 9.58 -24.72
CA THR A 2 -21.14 10.49 -23.72
C THR A 2 -22.08 11.66 -23.53
N ASN A 3 -22.19 12.18 -22.30
CA ASN A 3 -22.96 13.39 -22.02
C ASN A 3 -22.28 14.69 -22.51
N LEU A 4 -21.10 14.56 -23.13
CA LEU A 4 -20.37 15.65 -23.75
C LEU A 4 -20.72 15.68 -25.24
N ASN A 5 -21.05 16.86 -25.75
CA ASN A 5 -21.26 17.10 -27.18
C ASN A 5 -19.91 17.40 -27.85
N PRO A 6 -19.36 16.51 -28.67
CA PRO A 6 -18.08 16.74 -29.31
C PRO A 6 -18.24 17.68 -30.50
N THR A 7 -18.19 18.98 -30.24
CA THR A 7 -18.14 20.01 -31.29
C THR A 7 -16.77 20.02 -31.99
N ASP A 8 -15.71 19.68 -31.26
CA ASP A 8 -14.32 19.67 -31.75
C ASP A 8 -13.73 18.27 -31.88
N LYS A 9 -12.89 18.08 -32.92
CA LYS A 9 -12.10 16.85 -33.13
C LYS A 9 -11.19 16.54 -31.93
N ARG A 10 -10.66 17.56 -31.26
CA ARG A 10 -9.83 17.40 -30.05
C ARG A 10 -10.62 16.78 -28.90
N LEU A 11 -11.88 17.19 -28.72
CA LEU A 11 -12.75 16.65 -27.67
C LEU A 11 -13.04 15.17 -27.93
N SER A 12 -13.32 14.80 -29.18
CA SER A 12 -13.54 13.41 -29.59
C SER A 12 -12.35 12.51 -29.26
N ILE A 13 -11.13 12.97 -29.53
CA ILE A 13 -9.89 12.23 -29.20
C ILE A 13 -9.71 12.12 -27.68
N ALA A 14 -10.04 13.16 -26.91
CA ALA A 14 -9.97 13.12 -25.46
C ALA A 14 -10.96 12.10 -24.87
N ILE A 15 -12.20 12.09 -25.36
CA ILE A 15 -13.24 11.12 -24.99
C ILE A 15 -12.75 9.69 -25.25
N LEU A 16 -12.18 9.43 -26.43
CA LEU A 16 -11.61 8.12 -26.75
C LEU A 16 -10.49 7.74 -25.76
N LYS A 17 -9.57 8.66 -25.46
CA LYS A 17 -8.49 8.41 -24.49
C LYS A 17 -9.02 8.12 -23.09
N VAL A 18 -10.06 8.80 -22.64
CA VAL A 18 -10.72 8.53 -21.33
C VAL A 18 -11.36 7.15 -21.34
N TYR A 19 -12.06 6.80 -22.41
CA TYR A 19 -12.67 5.48 -22.55
C TYR A 19 -11.62 4.35 -22.56
N LEU A 20 -10.49 4.55 -23.24
CA LEU A 20 -9.36 3.61 -23.18
C LEU A 20 -8.75 3.51 -21.77
N LYS A 21 -8.67 4.63 -21.03
CA LYS A 21 -8.21 4.61 -19.63
C LYS A 21 -9.15 3.82 -18.72
N ARG A 22 -10.42 3.59 -19.10
CA ARG A 22 -11.37 2.76 -18.34
C ARG A 22 -10.80 1.37 -18.06
N TRP A 23 -10.08 0.77 -19.00
CA TRP A 23 -9.44 -0.55 -18.83
C TRP A 23 -8.46 -0.63 -17.65
N LYS A 24 -7.94 0.51 -17.17
CA LYS A 24 -7.09 0.52 -15.96
C LYS A 24 -7.81 -0.02 -14.72
N ILE A 25 -9.14 0.06 -14.66
CA ILE A 25 -9.91 -0.49 -13.54
C ILE A 25 -9.84 -2.01 -13.48
N GLU A 26 -9.71 -2.68 -14.63
CA GLU A 26 -9.60 -4.15 -14.70
C GLU A 26 -8.26 -4.61 -14.12
N GLU A 27 -7.19 -3.87 -14.40
CA GLU A 27 -5.87 -4.13 -13.81
C GLU A 27 -5.90 -3.96 -12.29
N TYR A 28 -6.63 -2.95 -11.78
CA TYR A 28 -6.86 -2.78 -10.34
C TYR A 28 -7.63 -3.96 -9.74
N PHE A 29 -8.70 -4.43 -10.38
CA PHE A 29 -9.45 -5.59 -9.90
C PHE A 29 -8.63 -6.87 -9.94
N ARG A 30 -7.82 -7.07 -10.99
CA ARG A 30 -6.89 -8.19 -11.07
C ARG A 30 -5.87 -8.14 -9.93
N PHE A 31 -5.24 -6.99 -9.71
CA PHE A 31 -4.28 -6.78 -8.62
C PHE A 31 -4.90 -7.12 -7.26
N LYS A 32 -6.08 -6.57 -6.96
CA LYS A 32 -6.78 -6.81 -5.70
C LYS A 32 -7.09 -8.28 -5.46
N LYS A 33 -7.48 -9.00 -6.51
CA LYS A 33 -7.88 -10.42 -6.44
C LYS A 33 -6.68 -11.35 -6.34
N GLN A 34 -5.68 -11.16 -7.19
CA GLN A 34 -4.54 -12.08 -7.34
C GLN A 34 -3.43 -11.80 -6.32
N GLN A 35 -2.99 -10.55 -6.16
CA GLN A 35 -1.81 -10.23 -5.33
C GLN A 35 -2.02 -10.54 -3.84
N PHE A 36 -3.27 -10.43 -3.36
CA PHE A 36 -3.62 -10.61 -1.96
C PHE A 36 -4.41 -11.90 -1.70
N ASP A 37 -4.45 -12.81 -2.69
CA ASP A 37 -5.22 -14.06 -2.62
C ASP A 37 -6.69 -13.84 -2.17
N PHE A 38 -7.28 -12.71 -2.55
CA PHE A 38 -8.61 -12.32 -2.07
C PHE A 38 -9.71 -13.26 -2.61
N GLU A 39 -9.47 -13.94 -3.73
CA GLU A 39 -10.35 -15.00 -4.25
C GLU A 39 -10.35 -16.26 -3.37
N ASN A 40 -9.33 -16.45 -2.53
CA ASN A 40 -9.13 -17.64 -1.70
C ASN A 40 -9.43 -17.41 -0.20
N ILE A 41 -10.11 -16.31 0.16
CA ILE A 41 -10.43 -16.02 1.56
C ILE A 41 -11.35 -17.09 2.17
N ARG A 42 -11.06 -17.50 3.41
CA ARG A 42 -11.81 -18.54 4.14
C ARG A 42 -12.77 -17.94 5.20
N VAL A 43 -13.48 -16.89 4.82
CA VAL A 43 -14.40 -16.18 5.73
C VAL A 43 -15.84 -16.43 5.32
N ARG A 44 -16.69 -16.78 6.30
CA ARG A 44 -18.08 -17.22 6.06
C ARG A 44 -19.13 -16.11 6.20
N SER A 45 -18.87 -15.10 7.03
CA SER A 45 -19.83 -14.01 7.28
C SER A 45 -19.69 -12.88 6.26
N LEU A 46 -20.81 -12.40 5.73
CA LEU A 46 -20.85 -11.26 4.81
C LEU A 46 -20.31 -9.98 5.43
N ASN A 47 -20.52 -9.79 6.74
CA ASN A 47 -19.96 -8.65 7.46
C ASN A 47 -18.43 -8.72 7.48
N SER A 48 -17.89 -9.89 7.83
CA SER A 48 -16.43 -10.10 7.86
C SER A 48 -15.80 -9.99 6.47
N ILE A 49 -16.47 -10.46 5.40
CA ILE A 49 -16.03 -10.26 4.01
C ILE A 49 -15.98 -8.77 3.68
N SER A 50 -17.01 -8.01 4.05
CA SER A 50 -17.07 -6.55 3.85
C SER A 50 -15.95 -5.83 4.60
N THR A 51 -15.67 -6.21 5.84
CA THR A 51 -14.57 -5.65 6.62
C THR A 51 -13.21 -5.93 5.99
N ILE A 52 -12.94 -7.16 5.56
CA ILE A 52 -11.67 -7.50 4.89
C ILE A 52 -11.55 -6.74 3.58
N ASN A 53 -12.64 -6.65 2.82
CA ASN A 53 -12.68 -5.88 1.57
C ASN A 53 -12.37 -4.40 1.80
N LEU A 54 -12.85 -3.81 2.89
CA LEU A 54 -12.54 -2.44 3.29
C LEU A 54 -11.05 -2.29 3.64
N LEU A 55 -10.51 -3.16 4.50
CA LEU A 55 -9.10 -3.14 4.89
C LEU A 55 -8.19 -3.26 3.67
N LEU A 56 -8.49 -4.21 2.79
CA LEU A 56 -7.75 -4.40 1.55
C LEU A 56 -7.80 -3.16 0.65
N SER A 57 -8.96 -2.51 0.54
CA SER A 57 -9.11 -1.28 -0.25
C SER A 57 -8.29 -0.12 0.33
N ILE A 58 -8.24 0.01 1.66
CA ILE A 58 -7.39 0.98 2.35
C ILE A 58 -5.91 0.68 2.09
N THR A 59 -5.48 -0.57 2.21
CA THR A 59 -4.10 -1.00 1.92
C THR A 59 -3.69 -0.68 0.48
N ILE A 60 -4.55 -0.97 -0.50
CA ILE A 60 -4.28 -0.64 -1.90
C ILE A 60 -4.27 0.89 -2.10
N GLY A 61 -5.09 1.63 -1.37
CA GLY A 61 -5.05 3.08 -1.31
C GLY A 61 -3.67 3.60 -0.90
N PHE A 62 -3.08 3.06 0.16
CA PHE A 62 -1.71 3.39 0.59
C PHE A 62 -0.66 3.05 -0.48
N ILE A 63 -0.79 1.89 -1.14
CA ILE A 63 0.10 1.53 -2.27
C ILE A 63 -0.05 2.55 -3.41
N GLY A 64 -1.26 3.01 -3.70
CA GLY A 64 -1.52 4.06 -4.68
C GLY A 64 -0.87 5.40 -4.32
N MET A 65 -0.92 5.80 -3.05
CA MET A 65 -0.23 7.01 -2.56
C MET A 65 1.29 6.89 -2.71
N LEU A 66 1.87 5.72 -2.42
CA LEU A 66 3.29 5.46 -2.65
C LEU A 66 3.64 5.49 -4.14
N SER A 67 2.77 4.93 -4.99
CA SER A 67 2.95 4.94 -6.44
C SER A 67 3.04 6.35 -7.02
N GLN A 68 2.20 7.28 -6.54
CA GLN A 68 2.25 8.68 -6.96
C GLN A 68 3.59 9.33 -6.64
N LYS A 69 4.18 9.01 -5.48
CA LYS A 69 5.47 9.54 -5.02
C LYS A 69 6.70 8.85 -5.64
N ARG A 70 6.53 8.01 -6.67
CA ARG A 70 7.60 7.23 -7.32
C ARG A 70 8.82 8.07 -7.72
N LYS A 71 8.63 9.29 -8.21
CA LYS A 71 9.72 10.15 -8.71
C LYS A 71 10.34 11.04 -7.63
N GLU A 72 9.59 11.30 -6.57
CA GLU A 72 9.94 12.29 -5.55
C GLU A 72 10.57 11.61 -4.32
N SER A 73 10.11 10.41 -3.99
CA SER A 73 10.54 9.70 -2.79
C SER A 73 11.63 8.69 -3.11
N ILE A 74 12.81 8.92 -2.54
CA ILE A 74 13.95 7.99 -2.55
C ILE A 74 13.53 6.62 -2.00
N LEU A 75 12.69 6.60 -0.96
CA LEU A 75 12.19 5.37 -0.36
C LEU A 75 11.39 4.53 -1.37
N VAL A 76 10.48 5.16 -2.13
CA VAL A 76 9.68 4.44 -3.13
C VAL A 76 10.58 3.89 -4.24
N MET A 77 11.60 4.65 -4.65
CA MET A 77 12.60 4.19 -5.62
C MET A 77 13.37 2.96 -5.12
N PHE A 78 13.80 2.95 -3.85
CA PHE A 78 14.44 1.79 -3.24
C PHE A 78 13.51 0.58 -3.15
N ILE A 79 12.24 0.77 -2.76
CA ILE A 79 11.24 -0.31 -2.74
C ILE A 79 11.11 -0.95 -4.13
N LEU A 80 10.99 -0.12 -5.17
CA LEU A 80 10.89 -0.60 -6.55
C LEU A 80 12.15 -1.32 -7.02
N LYS A 81 13.34 -0.87 -6.60
CA LYS A 81 14.62 -1.55 -6.90
C LYS A 81 14.74 -2.90 -6.18
N ILE A 82 14.21 -3.01 -4.97
CA ILE A 82 14.20 -4.25 -4.18
C ILE A 82 13.20 -5.25 -4.75
N SER A 83 12.11 -4.78 -5.37
CA SER A 83 11.20 -5.62 -6.14
C SER A 83 11.96 -6.23 -7.33
N LYS A 84 12.51 -7.44 -7.13
CA LYS A 84 13.30 -8.17 -8.13
C LYS A 84 12.40 -8.57 -9.31
N ARG A 85 12.19 -7.65 -10.25
CA ARG A 85 11.49 -7.91 -11.51
C ARG A 85 12.48 -8.37 -12.57
N ILE A 86 12.06 -9.36 -13.36
CA ILE A 86 12.87 -9.90 -14.47
C ILE A 86 12.97 -8.88 -15.61
N TYR A 87 11.92 -8.08 -15.81
CA TYR A 87 11.83 -7.05 -16.85
C TYR A 87 11.60 -5.66 -16.22
N ASP A 88 11.33 -4.67 -17.08
CA ASP A 88 10.95 -3.32 -16.66
C ASP A 88 9.63 -3.28 -15.89
N ILE A 89 9.56 -2.32 -14.96
CA ILE A 89 8.37 -2.09 -14.16
C ILE A 89 7.29 -1.41 -15.03
N PRO A 90 6.12 -2.03 -15.22
CA PRO A 90 5.06 -1.47 -16.06
C PRO A 90 4.52 -0.16 -15.47
N LYS A 91 3.72 0.57 -16.27
CA LYS A 91 3.04 1.80 -15.81
C LYS A 91 2.21 1.56 -14.53
N PHE A 92 1.65 0.37 -14.38
CA PHE A 92 0.99 -0.07 -13.16
C PHE A 92 2.00 -0.77 -12.23
N ASN A 93 2.63 0.02 -11.37
CA ASN A 93 3.72 -0.43 -10.49
C ASN A 93 3.24 -1.02 -9.14
N TYR A 94 1.95 -1.25 -8.95
CA TYR A 94 1.41 -1.66 -7.64
C TYR A 94 1.93 -3.03 -7.23
N TYR A 95 2.02 -3.98 -8.17
CA TYR A 95 2.64 -5.28 -7.95
C TYR A 95 4.10 -5.15 -7.50
N ALA A 96 4.87 -4.23 -8.10
CA ALA A 96 6.26 -4.04 -7.71
C ALA A 96 6.37 -3.45 -6.30
N LEU A 97 5.49 -2.50 -5.96
CA LEU A 97 5.44 -1.92 -4.62
C LEU A 97 5.05 -2.95 -3.56
N SER A 98 4.01 -3.75 -3.79
CA SER A 98 3.59 -4.80 -2.85
C SER A 98 4.70 -5.81 -2.60
N ASP A 99 5.36 -6.29 -3.66
CA ASP A 99 6.46 -7.26 -3.53
C ASP A 99 7.68 -6.67 -2.84
N GLY A 100 8.02 -5.41 -3.15
CA GLY A 100 9.13 -4.70 -2.50
C GLY A 100 8.88 -4.51 -1.00
N ILE A 101 7.67 -4.07 -0.63
CA ILE A 101 7.25 -3.91 0.77
C ILE A 101 7.30 -5.27 1.48
N TYR A 102 6.73 -6.31 0.87
CA TYR A 102 6.74 -7.67 1.41
C TYR A 102 8.17 -8.15 1.68
N THR A 103 9.08 -7.97 0.71
CA THR A 103 10.49 -8.37 0.84
C THR A 103 11.22 -7.64 1.96
N ILE A 104 10.94 -6.35 2.17
CA ILE A 104 11.52 -5.55 3.25
C ILE A 104 11.02 -6.05 4.61
N LEU A 105 9.70 -6.24 4.74
CA LEU A 105 9.08 -6.67 5.98
C LEU A 105 9.48 -8.11 6.35
N GLN A 106 9.60 -9.01 5.37
CA GLN A 106 10.04 -10.40 5.58
C GLN A 106 11.43 -10.49 6.21
N LYS A 107 12.34 -9.56 5.89
CA LYS A 107 13.70 -9.54 6.46
C LYS A 107 13.75 -9.02 7.89
N THR A 108 12.66 -8.43 8.36
CA THR A 108 12.61 -7.86 9.70
C THR A 108 12.43 -8.96 10.74
N LYS A 109 13.40 -9.08 11.66
CA LYS A 109 13.36 -10.07 12.76
C LYS A 109 12.70 -9.54 14.05
N THR A 110 12.38 -8.24 14.08
CA THR A 110 11.79 -7.56 15.24
C THR A 110 10.33 -7.19 14.98
N GLY A 111 9.47 -7.35 15.98
CA GLY A 111 8.06 -6.99 15.88
C GLY A 111 7.81 -5.49 15.74
N ILE A 112 6.56 -5.12 15.37
CA ILE A 112 6.11 -3.73 15.16
C ILE A 112 6.44 -2.83 16.37
N LYS A 113 6.35 -3.38 17.59
CA LYS A 113 6.65 -2.67 18.83
C LYS A 113 8.06 -2.07 18.86
N ASN A 114 9.06 -2.71 18.25
CA ASN A 114 10.43 -2.21 18.26
C ASN A 114 10.66 -1.07 17.26
N PHE A 115 9.79 -0.93 16.25
CA PHE A 115 9.83 0.19 15.32
C PHE A 115 9.20 1.45 15.89
N ILE A 116 8.18 1.28 16.73
CA ILE A 116 7.57 2.36 17.48
C ILE A 116 8.54 2.68 18.63
N LYS A 117 9.44 3.64 18.42
CA LYS A 117 10.19 4.21 19.55
C LYS A 117 9.15 4.64 20.59
N PRO A 118 9.20 4.13 21.84
CA PRO A 118 8.24 4.56 22.84
C PRO A 118 8.44 6.08 23.01
N ILE A 119 7.42 6.84 22.63
CA ILE A 119 7.42 8.32 22.75
C ILE A 119 7.63 8.70 24.22
N PHE A 120 7.17 7.84 25.13
CA PHE A 120 7.50 7.91 26.55
C PHE A 120 8.82 7.19 26.82
N ARG A 121 9.89 7.97 27.06
CA ARG A 121 10.94 7.49 27.95
C ARG A 121 10.26 7.21 29.29
N ASN A 122 10.10 5.95 29.67
CA ASN A 122 9.86 5.64 31.08
C ASN A 122 11.05 6.25 31.83
N LYS A 123 10.87 7.43 32.44
CA LYS A 123 11.69 7.81 33.59
C LYS A 123 11.46 6.66 34.56
N GLY A 124 12.47 5.81 34.76
CA GLY A 124 12.42 4.82 35.83
C GLY A 124 11.94 5.52 37.10
N SER A 125 11.11 4.84 37.90
CA SER A 125 10.66 5.39 39.17
C SER A 125 11.87 5.89 39.94
N GLN A 126 11.94 7.21 40.19
CA GLN A 126 12.96 7.82 41.05
C GLN A 126 12.72 7.51 42.53
N GLN A 127 11.95 6.46 42.83
CA GLN A 127 11.74 6.01 44.19
C GLN A 127 13.05 5.42 44.68
N LEU A 128 13.70 6.13 45.59
CA LEU A 128 14.78 5.60 46.41
C LEU A 128 14.23 4.36 47.11
N LEU A 129 14.81 3.19 46.84
CA LEU A 129 14.65 2.04 47.73
C LEU A 129 15.12 2.50 49.11
N ILE A 130 14.26 2.34 50.12
CA ILE A 130 14.52 2.75 51.52
C ILE A 130 15.87 2.22 52.03
N ALA A 131 16.37 1.12 51.46
CA ALA A 131 17.70 0.57 51.71
C ALA A 131 18.87 1.55 51.45
N ASN A 132 18.73 2.53 50.55
CA ASN A 132 19.76 3.52 50.24
C ASN A 132 19.67 4.79 51.10
N ALA A 133 18.72 4.88 52.04
CA ALA A 133 18.58 6.03 52.94
C ALA A 133 19.19 5.79 54.34
N PHE A 134 19.70 4.58 54.60
CA PHE A 134 20.22 4.16 55.90
C PHE A 134 21.68 3.65 55.85
N LEU A 135 22.45 4.09 54.85
CA LEU A 135 23.92 4.00 54.83
C LEU A 135 24.49 5.42 54.84
#